data_AF-A0A6N2TTK2-F1
#
_entry.id   AF-A0A6N2TTK2-F1
#
_cell.length_a   1.000
_cell.length_b   1.000
_cell.length_c   1.000
_cell.angle_alpha   90.00
_cell.angle_beta   90.00
_cell.angle_gamma   90.00
#
_symmetry.space_group_name_H-M   'P 1'
#
loop_
_entity.id
_entity.type
_entity.pdbx_description
1 polymer ?
#
loop_
_entity_poly.entity_id
_entity_poly.type
_entity_poly.pdbx_seq_one_letter_code
_entity_poly.pdbx_strand_id
1 'polypeptide(L)'
;MSKLDISKEYSTRFDELRRNRVEVSYYKYGPASQNFGRGNVQAIPTLEKCLQKYKETGNGDYLCDIANYAMFEFMYPQHPKAHFRATDSSESTGIVGMSVNEMERFKNERLYL
;
A
#
# COMPACT_ATOMS: atom_id res chain seq x y z
N MET A 1 3.30 11.83 -24.68
CA MET A 1 3.48 11.06 -23.43
C MET A 1 4.57 10.04 -23.66
N SER A 2 5.51 9.86 -22.71
CA SER A 2 6.50 8.78 -22.80
C SER A 2 5.80 7.42 -22.75
N LYS A 3 6.36 6.42 -23.43
CA LYS A 3 5.89 5.03 -23.33
C LYS A 3 6.07 4.54 -21.88
N LEU A 4 5.12 3.76 -21.38
CA LEU A 4 5.22 3.12 -20.05
C LEU A 4 6.49 2.27 -19.97
N ASP A 5 7.31 2.53 -18.95
CA ASP A 5 8.48 1.74 -18.57
C ASP A 5 8.27 1.20 -17.16
N ILE A 6 7.73 -0.02 -17.07
CA ILE A 6 7.33 -0.62 -15.79
C ILE A 6 8.50 -0.74 -14.80
N SER A 7 9.75 -0.80 -15.29
CA SER A 7 10.93 -0.91 -14.43
C SER A 7 11.16 0.35 -13.57
N LYS A 8 10.60 1.49 -13.98
CA LYS A 8 10.63 2.75 -13.23
C LYS A 8 9.37 2.97 -12.39
N GLU A 9 8.26 2.38 -12.80
CA GLU A 9 6.96 2.54 -12.12
C GLU A 9 6.69 1.46 -11.07
N TYR A 10 7.45 0.36 -11.07
CA TYR A 10 7.26 -0.77 -10.16
C TYR A 10 8.58 -1.28 -9.58
N SER A 11 8.60 -1.58 -8.27
CA SER A 11 9.79 -2.04 -7.56
C SER A 11 9.71 -3.52 -7.22
N THR A 12 10.33 -4.38 -8.03
CA THR A 12 10.49 -5.81 -7.71
C THR A 12 11.32 -6.03 -6.45
N ARG A 13 12.30 -5.16 -6.18
CA ARG A 13 13.08 -5.16 -4.93
C ARG A 13 12.19 -5.00 -3.69
N PHE A 14 11.16 -4.14 -3.77
CA PHE A 14 10.21 -3.97 -2.67
C PHE A 14 9.43 -5.27 -2.38
N ASP A 15 8.99 -5.97 -3.44
CA ASP A 15 8.33 -7.27 -3.30
C ASP A 15 9.22 -8.34 -2.67
N GLU A 16 10.49 -8.40 -3.07
CA GLU A 16 11.44 -9.34 -2.49
C GLU A 16 11.65 -9.07 -1.00
N LEU A 17 11.85 -7.79 -0.63
CA LEU A 17 12.02 -7.39 0.76
C LEU A 17 10.78 -7.75 1.58
N ARG A 18 9.58 -7.35 1.16
CA ARG A 18 8.36 -7.63 1.93
C ARG A 18 8.12 -9.14 2.10
N ARG A 19 8.40 -9.96 1.06
CA ARG A 19 8.30 -11.43 1.13
C ARG A 19 9.26 -12.01 2.18
N ASN A 20 10.51 -11.55 2.22
CA ASN A 20 11.49 -12.01 3.21
C ASN A 20 11.00 -11.73 4.65
N ARG A 21 10.31 -10.60 4.89
CA ARG A 21 9.76 -10.28 6.21
C ARG A 21 8.60 -11.21 6.60
N VAL A 22 7.75 -11.59 5.63
CA VAL A 22 6.69 -12.58 5.88
C VAL A 22 7.28 -13.93 6.29
N GLU A 23 8.35 -14.37 5.62
CA GLU A 23 9.03 -15.63 5.94
C GLU A 23 9.61 -15.61 7.36
N VAL A 24 10.36 -14.56 7.73
CA VAL A 24 10.87 -14.39 9.10
C VAL A 24 9.73 -14.33 10.12
N SER A 25 8.63 -13.64 9.77
CA SER A 25 7.47 -13.52 10.66
C SER A 25 6.75 -14.84 10.88
N TYR A 26 6.71 -15.72 9.88
CA TYR A 26 6.14 -17.07 10.04
C TYR A 26 6.87 -17.85 11.13
N TYR A 27 8.20 -17.86 11.11
CA TYR A 27 8.98 -18.58 12.12
C TYR A 27 8.91 -17.90 13.50
N LYS A 28 8.70 -16.58 13.55
CA LYS A 28 8.61 -15.83 14.81
C LYS A 28 7.23 -15.89 15.47
N TYR A 29 6.17 -15.82 14.69
CA TYR A 29 4.80 -15.59 15.16
C TYR A 29 3.80 -16.65 14.68
N GLY A 30 4.21 -17.58 13.82
CA GLY A 30 3.35 -18.58 13.23
C GLY A 30 2.55 -18.09 12.02
N PRO A 31 1.58 -18.88 11.54
CA PRO A 31 0.88 -18.63 10.29
C PRO A 31 -0.06 -17.41 10.34
N ALA A 32 -0.02 -16.61 9.27
CA ALA A 32 -0.88 -15.44 9.09
C ALA A 32 -2.38 -15.77 9.17
N SER A 33 -2.81 -16.95 8.68
CA SER A 33 -4.21 -17.40 8.77
C SER A 33 -4.72 -17.52 10.20
N GLN A 34 -3.86 -17.90 11.15
CA GLN A 34 -4.24 -17.96 12.56
C GLN A 34 -4.14 -16.58 13.21
N ASN A 35 -3.08 -15.83 12.91
CA ASN A 35 -2.88 -14.52 13.50
C ASN A 35 -3.97 -13.51 13.08
N PHE A 36 -4.21 -13.36 11.79
CA PHE A 36 -5.17 -12.39 11.26
C PHE A 36 -6.56 -13.02 11.08
N GLY A 37 -6.64 -14.25 10.56
CA GLY A 37 -7.92 -14.91 10.29
C GLY A 37 -8.72 -15.30 11.55
N ARG A 38 -8.09 -15.36 12.72
CA ARG A 38 -8.78 -15.54 14.01
C ARG A 38 -8.81 -14.26 14.87
N GLY A 39 -8.28 -13.16 14.37
CA GLY A 39 -8.24 -11.88 15.08
C GLY A 39 -7.24 -11.79 16.24
N ASN A 40 -6.26 -12.69 16.34
CA ASN A 40 -5.19 -12.61 17.35
C ASN A 40 -4.32 -11.37 17.16
N VAL A 41 -4.16 -10.92 15.91
CA VAL A 41 -3.47 -9.69 15.53
C VAL A 41 -4.38 -8.89 14.62
N GLN A 42 -4.50 -7.59 14.87
CA GLN A 42 -5.29 -6.68 14.05
C GLN A 42 -4.42 -5.99 13.01
N ALA A 43 -4.72 -6.19 11.71
CA ALA A 43 -3.86 -5.72 10.63
C ALA A 43 -3.86 -4.19 10.50
N ILE A 44 -5.03 -3.54 10.44
CA ILE A 44 -5.13 -2.08 10.28
C ILE A 44 -4.49 -1.30 11.46
N PRO A 45 -4.80 -1.58 12.75
CA PRO A 45 -4.14 -0.89 13.85
C PRO A 45 -2.62 -1.09 13.88
N THR A 46 -2.13 -2.24 13.41
CA THR A 46 -0.68 -2.50 13.35
C THR A 46 -0.02 -1.75 12.19
N LEU A 47 -0.69 -1.67 11.04
CA LEU A 47 -0.28 -0.86 9.90
C LEU A 47 -0.11 0.61 10.30
N GLU A 48 -1.05 1.18 11.05
CA GLU A 48 -0.98 2.56 11.54
C GLU A 48 0.25 2.80 12.43
N LYS A 49 0.60 1.84 13.29
CA LYS A 49 1.83 1.89 14.11
C LYS A 49 3.09 1.89 13.23
N CYS A 50 3.13 1.06 12.19
CA CYS A 50 4.24 1.05 11.23
C CYS A 50 4.33 2.39 10.47
N LEU A 51 3.20 2.99 10.07
CA LEU A 51 3.17 4.31 9.43
C LEU A 51 3.72 5.39 10.37
N GLN A 52 3.33 5.39 11.63
CA GLN A 52 3.86 6.33 12.62
C GLN A 52 5.38 6.15 12.78
N LYS A 53 5.86 4.91 12.86
CA LYS A 53 7.31 4.63 12.94
C LYS A 53 8.09 5.03 11.70
N TYR A 54 7.50 4.87 10.52
CA TYR A 54 8.09 5.37 9.28
C TYR A 54 8.22 6.90 9.30
N LYS A 55 7.16 7.61 9.72
CA LYS A 55 7.20 9.08 9.86
C LYS A 55 8.28 9.56 10.83
N GLU A 56 8.49 8.82 11.92
CA GLU A 56 9.52 9.15 12.92
C GLU A 56 10.95 8.88 12.45
N THR A 57 11.16 7.80 11.68
CA THR A 57 12.52 7.25 11.47
C THR A 57 13.00 7.27 10.02
N GLY A 58 12.08 7.35 9.06
CA GLY A 58 12.37 7.19 7.63
C GLY A 58 12.81 5.78 7.21
N ASN A 59 12.75 4.77 8.09
CA ASN A 59 13.20 3.42 7.75
C ASN A 59 12.19 2.71 6.82
N GLY A 60 12.60 2.43 5.58
CA GLY A 60 11.79 1.75 4.56
C GLY A 60 11.35 0.32 4.92
N ASP A 61 11.92 -0.30 5.96
CA ASP A 61 11.43 -1.58 6.49
C ASP A 61 9.96 -1.47 6.94
N TYR A 62 9.60 -0.34 7.56
CA TYR A 62 8.21 -0.09 7.96
C TYR A 62 7.26 0.07 6.77
N LEU A 63 7.74 0.52 5.60
CA LEU A 63 6.93 0.53 4.38
C LEU A 63 6.64 -0.89 3.88
N CYS A 64 7.62 -1.80 4.00
CA CYS A 64 7.42 -3.22 3.68
C CYS A 64 6.36 -3.83 4.62
N ASP A 65 6.45 -3.53 5.92
CA ASP A 65 5.48 -3.99 6.90
C ASP A 65 4.07 -3.43 6.64
N ILE A 66 3.93 -2.13 6.33
CA ILE A 66 2.65 -1.52 5.97
C ILE A 66 2.00 -2.28 4.81
N ALA A 67 2.75 -2.56 3.75
CA ALA A 67 2.24 -3.32 2.60
C ALA A 67 1.85 -4.75 2.98
N ASN A 68 2.63 -5.41 3.84
CA ASN A 68 2.30 -6.75 4.34
C ASN A 68 1.03 -6.76 5.19
N TYR A 69 0.84 -5.80 6.11
CA TYR A 69 -0.40 -5.71 6.89
C TYR A 69 -1.61 -5.36 6.03
N ALA A 70 -1.46 -4.50 5.02
CA ALA A 70 -2.52 -4.26 4.04
C ALA A 70 -2.88 -5.54 3.27
N MET A 71 -1.87 -6.31 2.86
CA MET A 71 -2.06 -7.62 2.22
C MET A 71 -2.74 -8.63 3.17
N PHE A 72 -2.38 -8.66 4.45
CA PHE A 72 -3.00 -9.55 5.43
C PHE A 72 -4.46 -9.18 5.70
N GLU A 73 -4.81 -7.89 5.76
CA GLU A 73 -6.20 -7.45 5.82
C GLU A 73 -6.96 -7.87 4.56
N PHE A 74 -6.34 -7.81 3.38
CA PHE A 74 -6.97 -8.30 2.15
C PHE A 74 -7.21 -9.82 2.16
N MET A 75 -6.24 -10.60 2.66
CA MET A 75 -6.32 -12.08 2.71
C MET A 75 -7.24 -12.60 3.82
N TYR A 76 -7.24 -11.95 4.96
CA TYR A 76 -7.95 -12.34 6.18
C TYR A 76 -8.70 -11.13 6.74
N PRO A 77 -9.72 -10.62 6.01
CA PRO A 77 -10.36 -9.38 6.35
C PRO A 77 -11.00 -9.42 7.72
N GLN A 78 -10.74 -8.38 8.50
CA GLN A 78 -11.34 -8.14 9.81
C GLN A 78 -12.39 -7.03 9.73
N HIS A 79 -12.33 -6.19 8.69
CA HIS A 79 -13.37 -5.20 8.45
C HIS A 79 -14.71 -5.88 8.09
N PRO A 80 -15.83 -5.56 8.79
CA PRO A 80 -17.10 -6.28 8.64
C PRO A 80 -17.75 -6.12 7.27
N LYS A 81 -17.33 -5.11 6.49
CA LYS A 81 -17.79 -4.86 5.12
C LYS A 81 -16.72 -5.13 4.07
N ALA A 82 -15.64 -5.85 4.41
CA ALA A 82 -14.57 -6.11 3.46
C ALA A 82 -15.11 -6.83 2.22
N HIS A 83 -14.83 -6.26 1.06
CA HIS A 83 -15.11 -6.84 -0.26
C HIS A 83 -14.14 -6.20 -1.25
N PHE A 84 -13.91 -6.87 -2.38
CA PHE A 84 -13.18 -6.29 -3.49
C PHE A 84 -14.15 -5.94 -4.61
N ARG A 85 -14.15 -4.67 -5.02
CA ARG A 85 -14.80 -4.16 -6.24
C ARG A 85 -13.86 -3.14 -6.85
N ALA A 86 -13.66 -3.22 -8.16
CA ALA A 86 -12.91 -2.18 -8.87
C ALA A 86 -13.67 -0.84 -8.78
N THR A 87 -12.98 0.21 -8.34
CA THR A 87 -13.48 1.59 -8.29
C THR A 87 -12.93 2.38 -9.48
N ASP A 88 -13.75 3.26 -10.05
CA ASP A 88 -13.29 4.21 -11.08
C ASP A 88 -12.87 5.56 -10.47
N SER A 89 -12.54 6.54 -11.32
CA SER A 89 -12.10 7.86 -10.88
C SER A 89 -13.14 8.65 -10.08
N SER A 90 -14.44 8.36 -10.25
CA SER A 90 -15.52 9.05 -9.51
C SER A 90 -15.59 8.65 -8.04
N GLU A 91 -14.97 7.52 -7.67
CA GLU A 91 -14.91 7.00 -6.31
C GLU A 91 -13.49 7.08 -5.71
N SER A 92 -12.57 7.75 -6.41
CA SER A 92 -11.21 7.94 -5.95
C SER A 92 -11.16 8.84 -4.71
N THR A 93 -10.31 8.50 -3.75
CA THR A 93 -10.01 9.37 -2.60
C THR A 93 -9.22 10.63 -2.99
N GLY A 94 -8.83 10.75 -4.26
CA GLY A 94 -7.92 11.77 -4.73
C GLY A 94 -6.48 11.55 -4.23
N ILE A 95 -5.61 12.49 -4.59
CA ILE A 95 -4.23 12.56 -4.13
C ILE A 95 -4.02 13.85 -3.35
N VAL A 96 -3.05 13.85 -2.43
CA VAL A 96 -2.56 15.10 -1.82
C VAL A 96 -1.46 15.64 -2.72
N GLY A 97 -1.72 16.79 -3.37
CA GLY A 97 -0.82 17.40 -4.36
C GLY A 97 -1.46 17.44 -5.75
N MET A 98 -0.63 17.52 -6.79
CA MET A 98 -1.06 17.52 -8.19
C MET A 98 -0.17 16.59 -9.00
N SER A 99 -0.76 15.69 -9.80
CA SER A 99 -0.02 14.78 -10.66
C SER A 99 0.57 15.49 -11.88
N VAL A 100 1.58 14.88 -12.50
CA VAL A 100 2.20 15.41 -13.73
C VAL A 100 1.18 15.58 -14.84
N ASN A 101 0.27 14.62 -15.01
CA ASN A 101 -0.75 14.69 -16.05
C ASN A 101 -1.79 15.78 -15.79
N GLU A 102 -2.15 16.04 -14.52
CA GLU A 102 -3.01 17.18 -14.16
C GLU A 102 -2.31 18.50 -14.47
N MET A 103 -1.04 18.66 -14.07
CA MET A 103 -0.26 19.86 -14.39
C MET A 103 -0.18 20.15 -15.89
N GLU A 104 0.05 19.14 -16.71
CA GLU A 104 0.10 19.30 -18.17
C GLU A 104 -1.26 19.69 -18.76
N ARG A 105 -2.37 19.13 -18.25
CA ARG A 105 -3.73 19.56 -18.63
C ARG A 105 -3.98 21.02 -18.28
N PHE A 106 -3.68 21.41 -17.04
CA PHE A 106 -3.83 22.80 -16.59
C PHE A 106 -3.02 23.79 -17.44
N LYS A 107 -1.79 23.44 -17.85
CA LYS A 107 -0.98 24.29 -18.74
C LYS A 107 -1.63 24.44 -20.11
N ASN A 108 -2.08 23.33 -20.70
CA ASN A 108 -2.69 23.34 -22.03
C ASN A 108 -3.99 24.14 -22.05
N GLU A 109 -4.85 24.00 -21.04
CA GLU A 109 -6.11 24.75 -20.94
C GLU A 109 -5.90 26.26 -20.81
N ARG A 110 -4.83 26.69 -20.14
CA ARG A 110 -4.47 28.13 -20.05
C ARG A 110 -3.83 28.70 -21.31
N LEU A 111 -3.31 27.87 -22.21
CA LEU A 111 -2.76 28.33 -23.50
C LEU A 111 -3.86 28.70 -24.52
N TYR A 112 -5.10 28.29 -24.28
CA TYR A 112 -6.26 28.55 -25.14
C TYR A 112 -7.24 29.57 -24.55
N LEU A 113 -6.84 30.29 -23.50
CA LEU A 113 -7.53 31.43 -22.88
C LEU A 113 -6.70 32.71 -23.07
#